data_AF-A0A3A9E3X9-F1
#
_entry.id   AF-A0A3A9E3X9-F1
#
_cell.length_a   1.000
_cell.length_b   1.000
_cell.length_c   1.000
_cell.angle_alpha   90.00
_cell.angle_beta   90.00
_cell.angle_gamma   90.00
#
_symmetry.space_group_name_H-M   'P 1'
#
loop_
_entity.id
_entity.type
_entity.pdbx_description
1 polymer ?
#
loop_
_entity_poly.entity_id
_entity_poly.type
_entity_poly.pdbx_seq_one_letter_code
_entity_poly.pdbx_strand_id
1 'polypeptide(L)'
;MNEIINIQGIECYEKDGTAYLKLDTVARGLGFTQIAASGNEVVRWERVRKYLSEFGIPTCGDADFIPENVFYRLAMKAKNETAERFQAFIADEVIPSIRKHGAYMTPPTIE
;
A
#
# COMPACT_ATOMS: atom_id res chain seq x y z
N MET A 1 -11.08 0.60 20.27
CA MET A 1 -11.35 -0.46 19.26
C MET A 1 -11.62 0.32 18.00
N ASN A 2 -10.72 0.30 17.02
CA ASN A 2 -10.82 1.17 15.86
C ASN A 2 -11.70 0.48 14.82
N GLU A 3 -12.65 1.21 14.25
CA GLU A 3 -13.55 0.66 13.24
C GLU A 3 -12.74 0.33 11.97
N ILE A 4 -12.93 -0.89 11.47
CA ILE A 4 -12.38 -1.29 10.17
C ILE A 4 -13.29 -0.70 9.10
N ILE A 5 -12.74 0.19 8.30
CA ILE A 5 -13.39 0.86 7.19
C ILE A 5 -12.94 0.15 5.90
N ASN A 6 -13.85 0.00 4.94
CA ASN A 6 -13.51 -0.49 3.62
C ASN A 6 -13.42 0.69 2.67
N ILE A 7 -12.21 1.04 2.25
CA ILE A 7 -11.98 2.10 1.25
C ILE A 7 -11.64 1.43 -0.06
N GLN A 8 -12.56 1.49 -1.04
CA GLN A 8 -12.36 0.97 -2.40
C GLN A 8 -11.91 -0.51 -2.45
N GLY A 9 -12.41 -1.35 -1.55
CA GLY A 9 -12.06 -2.78 -1.46
C GLY A 9 -10.84 -3.08 -0.58
N ILE A 10 -10.22 -2.06 0.02
CA ILE A 10 -9.12 -2.22 0.97
C ILE A 10 -9.69 -2.14 2.39
N GLU A 11 -9.57 -3.24 3.13
CA GLU A 11 -9.78 -3.23 4.58
C GLU A 11 -8.68 -2.37 5.21
N CYS A 12 -9.08 -1.27 5.85
CA CYS A 12 -8.17 -0.39 6.58
C CYS A 12 -8.82 0.10 7.88
N TYR A 13 -8.04 0.65 8.78
CA TYR A 13 -8.55 1.41 9.91
C TYR A 13 -7.61 2.57 10.20
N GLU A 14 -8.12 3.64 10.78
CA GLU A 14 -7.28 4.74 11.24
C GLU A 14 -6.97 4.57 12.74
N LYS A 15 -5.72 4.85 13.14
CA LYS A 15 -5.31 4.91 14.54
C LYS A 15 -4.33 6.07 14.72
N ASP A 16 -4.64 6.99 15.63
CA ASP A 16 -3.78 8.11 15.98
C ASP A 16 -3.34 8.93 14.75
N GLY A 17 -4.26 9.16 13.79
CA GLY A 17 -3.99 9.87 12.53
C GLY A 17 -3.15 9.10 11.51
N THR A 18 -2.87 7.82 11.75
CA THR A 18 -2.18 6.92 10.82
C THR A 18 -3.16 5.90 10.28
N ALA A 19 -3.28 5.79 8.95
CA ALA A 19 -4.03 4.71 8.34
C ALA A 19 -3.24 3.39 8.40
N TYR A 20 -3.94 2.31 8.70
CA TYR A 20 -3.42 0.94 8.70
C TYR A 20 -4.17 0.17 7.62
N LEU A 21 -3.44 -0.41 6.66
CA LEU A 21 -3.99 -1.09 5.49
C LEU A 21 -3.71 -2.58 5.55
N LYS A 22 -4.68 -3.41 5.15
CA LYS A 22 -4.52 -4.86 5.12
C LYS A 22 -3.41 -5.27 4.14
N LEU A 23 -2.43 -5.99 4.66
CA LEU A 23 -1.21 -6.35 3.94
C LEU A 23 -1.50 -7.26 2.74
N ASP A 24 -2.45 -8.20 2.84
CA ASP A 24 -2.84 -9.06 1.72
C ASP A 24 -3.37 -8.24 0.54
N THR A 25 -4.32 -7.34 0.79
CA THR A 25 -4.91 -6.48 -0.24
C THR A 25 -3.86 -5.55 -0.85
N VAL A 26 -3.01 -4.95 -0.02
CA VAL A 26 -1.86 -4.15 -0.48
C VAL A 26 -0.94 -4.97 -1.37
N ALA A 27 -0.59 -6.20 -0.96
CA ALA A 27 0.33 -7.03 -1.72
C ALA A 27 -0.24 -7.41 -3.09
N ARG A 28 -1.56 -7.66 -3.18
CA ARG A 28 -2.26 -7.88 -4.45
C ARG A 28 -2.31 -6.64 -5.31
N GLY A 29 -2.72 -5.50 -4.74
CA GLY A 29 -2.82 -4.22 -5.47
C GLY A 29 -1.46 -3.74 -6.00
N LEU A 30 -0.40 -3.95 -5.23
CA LEU A 30 0.98 -3.69 -5.65
C LEU A 30 1.57 -4.81 -6.50
N GLY A 31 0.78 -5.75 -7.01
CA GLY A 31 1.20 -6.80 -7.94
C GLY A 31 2.32 -7.70 -7.42
N PHE A 32 2.41 -7.92 -6.11
CA PHE A 32 3.24 -8.96 -5.50
C PHE A 32 2.56 -10.33 -5.59
N THR A 33 1.95 -10.65 -6.74
CA THR A 33 1.25 -11.91 -6.98
C THR A 33 1.99 -12.78 -8.00
N GLN A 34 1.63 -14.06 -8.03
CA GLN A 34 2.03 -15.01 -9.05
C GLN A 34 0.93 -16.05 -9.23
N ILE A 35 0.89 -16.68 -10.40
CA ILE A 35 0.03 -17.85 -10.62
C ILE A 35 0.74 -19.07 -10.02
N ALA A 36 0.12 -19.71 -9.03
CA ALA A 36 0.61 -20.95 -8.46
C ALA A 36 0.49 -22.11 -9.44
N ALA A 37 1.16 -23.23 -9.17
CA ALA A 37 1.03 -24.46 -9.96
C ALA A 37 -0.41 -24.99 -10.04
N SER A 38 -1.25 -24.64 -9.06
CA SER A 38 -2.69 -24.96 -9.04
C SER A 38 -3.54 -24.05 -9.94
N GLY A 39 -2.95 -23.06 -10.62
CA GLY A 39 -3.65 -22.07 -11.44
C GLY A 39 -4.22 -20.86 -10.68
N ASN A 40 -4.13 -20.85 -9.34
CA ASN A 40 -4.66 -19.77 -8.52
C ASN A 40 -3.66 -18.62 -8.37
N GLU A 41 -4.15 -17.37 -8.36
CA GLU A 41 -3.33 -16.21 -8.03
C GLU A 41 -3.03 -16.16 -6.52
N VAL A 42 -1.75 -16.22 -6.18
CA VAL A 42 -1.26 -16.19 -4.80
C VAL A 42 -0.27 -15.06 -4.59
N VAL A 43 -0.23 -14.51 -3.38
CA VAL A 43 0.75 -13.50 -2.99
C VAL A 43 2.13 -14.13 -2.83
N ARG A 44 3.16 -13.45 -3.34
CA ARG A 44 4.58 -13.79 -3.22
C ARG A 44 5.12 -13.39 -1.85
N TRP A 45 4.64 -14.05 -0.80
CA TRP A 45 4.96 -13.72 0.59
C TRP A 45 6.45 -13.64 0.90
N GLU A 46 7.29 -14.47 0.26
CA GLU A 46 8.75 -14.39 0.42
C GLU A 46 9.31 -13.02 0.04
N ARG A 47 8.80 -12.42 -1.05
CA ARG A 47 9.25 -11.10 -1.51
C ARG A 47 8.74 -9.97 -0.60
N VAL A 48 7.48 -10.06 -0.19
CA VAL A 48 6.87 -9.09 0.74
C VAL A 48 7.62 -9.10 2.06
N ARG A 49 7.83 -10.28 2.66
CA ARG A 49 8.57 -10.46 3.92
C ARG A 49 10.01 -9.98 3.80
N LYS A 50 10.68 -10.24 2.67
CA LYS A 50 12.02 -9.68 2.42
C LYS A 50 12.03 -8.16 2.51
N TYR A 51 11.12 -7.48 1.82
CA TYR A 51 11.06 -6.02 1.85
C TYR A 51 10.69 -5.46 3.23
N LEU A 52 9.73 -6.09 3.92
CA LEU A 52 9.41 -5.71 5.29
C LEU A 52 10.63 -5.86 6.23
N SER A 53 11.42 -6.92 6.07
CA SER A 53 12.66 -7.10 6.84
C SER A 53 13.73 -6.05 6.51
N GLU A 54 13.89 -5.69 5.22
CA GLU A 54 14.78 -4.58 4.80
C GLU A 54 14.36 -3.24 5.43
N PHE A 55 13.08 -3.11 5.76
CA PHE A 55 12.51 -1.93 6.39
C PHE A 55 12.58 -1.93 7.92
N GLY A 56 13.10 -3.00 8.52
CA GLY A 56 13.12 -3.19 9.98
C GLY A 56 11.75 -3.51 10.57
N ILE A 57 10.79 -3.94 9.76
CA ILE A 57 9.42 -4.23 10.18
C ILE A 57 9.35 -5.71 10.57
N PRO A 58 8.86 -6.03 11.78
CA PRO A 58 8.66 -7.41 12.19
C PRO A 58 7.78 -8.17 11.20
N THR A 59 8.25 -9.33 10.75
CA THR A 59 7.53 -10.22 9.82
C THR A 59 6.93 -11.45 10.51
N CYS A 60 7.18 -11.60 11.82
CA CYS A 60 6.63 -12.66 12.65
C CYS A 60 5.50 -12.10 13.53
N GLY A 61 4.40 -12.85 13.64
CA GLY A 61 3.23 -12.47 14.44
C GLY A 61 2.07 -11.85 13.65
N ASP A 62 1.91 -12.21 12.37
CA ASP A 62 0.77 -11.84 11.50
C ASP A 62 0.28 -10.40 11.72
N ALA A 63 1.14 -9.44 11.37
CA ALA A 63 0.66 -8.07 11.16
C ALA A 63 -0.20 -8.06 9.90
N ASP A 64 -1.48 -8.43 10.05
CA ASP A 64 -2.49 -8.40 8.98
C ASP A 64 -2.63 -7.00 8.38
N PHE A 65 -2.31 -5.98 9.18
CA PHE A 65 -2.32 -4.59 8.79
C PHE A 65 -0.94 -3.94 8.92
N ILE A 66 -0.58 -3.12 7.96
CA ILE A 66 0.63 -2.31 7.94
C ILE A 66 0.27 -0.82 7.99
N PRO A 67 1.07 0.02 8.67
CA PRO A 67 0.83 1.45 8.63
C PRO A 67 1.11 2.02 7.22
N GLU A 68 0.45 3.12 6.89
CA GLU A 68 0.46 3.77 5.57
C GLU A 68 1.88 4.09 5.07
N ASN A 69 2.79 4.50 5.95
CA ASN A 69 4.19 4.73 5.60
C ASN A 69 4.90 3.48 5.04
N VAL A 70 4.52 2.28 5.51
CA VAL A 70 5.04 1.00 5.02
C VAL A 70 4.46 0.67 3.65
N PHE A 71 3.16 0.95 3.46
CA PHE A 71 2.52 0.81 2.15
C PHE A 71 3.27 1.61 1.09
N TYR A 72 3.56 2.89 1.33
CA TYR A 72 4.31 3.72 0.39
C TYR A 72 5.71 3.14 0.11
N ARG A 73 6.43 2.66 1.13
CA ARG A 73 7.76 2.06 0.95
C ARG A 73 7.70 0.77 0.12
N LEU A 74 6.67 -0.05 0.31
CA LEU A 74 6.44 -1.24 -0.51
C LEU A 74 6.11 -0.87 -1.96
N ALA A 75 5.26 0.13 -2.16
CA ALA A 75 4.88 0.62 -3.48
C ALA A 75 6.11 1.05 -4.30
N MET A 76 7.08 1.73 -3.66
CA MET A 76 8.35 2.14 -4.28
C MET A 76 9.32 0.98 -4.60
N LYS A 77 9.12 -0.22 -4.04
CA LYS A 77 9.91 -1.43 -4.33
C LYS A 77 9.25 -2.37 -5.34
N ALA A 78 7.95 -2.18 -5.60
CA ALA A 78 7.21 -2.91 -6.61
C ALA A 78 7.64 -2.46 -8.01
N LYS A 79 7.62 -3.38 -8.98
CA LYS A 79 8.12 -3.18 -10.36
C LYS A 79 7.15 -3.72 -11.41
N ASN A 80 5.85 -3.67 -11.12
CA ASN A 80 4.80 -4.03 -12.07
C ASN A 80 4.06 -2.78 -12.52
N GLU A 81 3.27 -2.92 -13.59
CA GLU A 81 2.56 -1.81 -14.21
C GLU A 81 1.69 -1.00 -13.23
N THR A 82 0.98 -1.68 -12.32
CA THR A 82 0.15 -0.99 -11.31
C THR A 82 1.00 -0.12 -10.38
N ALA A 83 2.12 -0.65 -9.89
CA ALA A 83 3.04 0.09 -9.04
C ALA A 83 3.71 1.24 -9.78
N GLU A 84 4.13 1.05 -11.03
CA GLU A 84 4.73 2.09 -11.86
C GLU A 84 3.75 3.24 -12.10
N ARG A 85 2.47 2.95 -12.39
CA ARG A 85 1.43 3.97 -12.53
C ARG A 85 1.23 4.76 -11.24
N PHE A 86 1.22 4.08 -10.10
CA PHE A 86 1.13 4.73 -8.80
C PHE A 86 2.35 5.61 -8.53
N GLN A 87 3.56 5.10 -8.77
CA GLN A 87 4.80 5.86 -8.59
C GLN A 87 4.84 7.10 -9.49
N ALA A 88 4.46 6.97 -10.77
CA ALA A 88 4.36 8.07 -11.71
C ALA A 88 3.35 9.13 -11.26
N PHE A 89 2.16 8.72 -10.84
CA PHE A 89 1.15 9.64 -10.29
C PHE A 89 1.68 10.43 -9.09
N ILE A 90 2.33 9.75 -8.14
CA ILE A 90 2.93 10.41 -6.98
C ILE A 90 4.05 11.38 -7.41
N ALA A 91 4.92 10.96 -8.32
CA ALA A 91 6.11 11.71 -8.74
C ALA A 91 5.79 12.91 -9.65
N ASP A 92 4.80 12.78 -10.54
CA ASP A 92 4.47 13.77 -11.55
C ASP A 92 3.37 14.74 -11.10
N GLU A 93 2.46 14.29 -10.24
CA GLU A 93 1.30 15.08 -9.82
C GLU A 93 1.37 15.48 -8.34
N VAL A 94 1.40 14.50 -7.43
CA VAL A 94 1.22 14.74 -5.99
C VAL A 94 2.38 15.51 -5.39
N ILE A 95 3.61 14.99 -5.50
CA ILE A 95 4.80 15.63 -4.91
C ILE A 95 5.05 17.01 -5.52
N PRO A 96 4.98 17.21 -6.86
CA PRO A 96 5.14 18.54 -7.46
C PRO A 96 4.08 19.54 -7.00
N SER A 97 2.83 19.11 -6.82
CA SER A 97 1.76 19.96 -6.30
C SER A 97 2.04 20.40 -4.86
N ILE A 98 2.39 19.46 -3.97
CA ILE A 98 2.77 19.76 -2.57
C ILE A 98 3.96 20.71 -2.53
N ARG A 99 5.01 20.47 -3.34
CA ARG A 99 6.19 21.34 -3.38
C ARG A 99 5.85 22.77 -3.82
N LYS A 100 4.91 22.93 -4.76
CA LYS A 100 4.54 24.25 -5.32
C LYS A 100 3.53 25.00 -4.44
N HIS A 101 2.57 24.29 -3.86
CA HIS A 101 1.39 24.89 -3.22
C HIS A 101 1.30 24.63 -1.72
N GLY A 102 2.16 23.76 -1.17
CA GLY A 102 2.14 23.34 0.24
C GLY A 102 1.11 22.24 0.55
N ALA A 103 0.27 21.85 -0.41
CA ALA A 103 -0.73 20.81 -0.26
C ALA A 103 -1.05 20.14 -1.61
N TYR A 104 -1.57 18.91 -1.56
CA TYR A 104 -2.29 18.29 -2.67
C TYR A 104 -3.77 18.25 -2.30
N MET A 105 -4.60 18.86 -3.14
CA MET A 105 -6.05 18.91 -2.92
C MET A 105 -6.73 18.27 -4.13
N THR A 106 -7.51 17.23 -3.90
CA THR A 106 -8.47 16.74 -4.90
C THR A 106 -9.64 17.72 -4.96
N PRO A 107 -10.41 17.78 -6.08
CA PRO A 107 -11.68 18.48 -6.09
C PRO A 107 -12.52 18.07 -4.87
N PRO A 108 -13.32 18.98 -4.29
CA PRO A 108 -14.14 18.64 -3.13
C PRO A 108 -14.95 17.40 -3.43
N THR A 109 -14.73 16.34 -2.65
CA THR A 109 -15.66 15.22 -2.57
C THR A 109 -16.92 15.81 -1.96
N ILE A 110 -17.94 16.02 -2.80
CA ILE A 110 -19.28 16.31 -2.30
C ILE A 110 -19.72 14.99 -1.64
N GLU A 111 -19.79 14.98 -0.31
CA GLU A 111 -20.39 13.89 0.47
C GLU A 111 -21.87 13.70 0.11
#